data_AF-A0A840IDC5-F1
#
_entry.id   AF-A0A840IDC5-F1
#
_cell.length_a   1.000
_cell.length_b   1.000
_cell.length_c   1.000
_cell.angle_alpha   90.00
_cell.angle_beta   90.00
_cell.angle_gamma   90.00
#
_symmetry.space_group_name_H-M   'P 1'
#
loop_
_entity.id
_entity.type
_entity.pdbx_description
1 polymer ?
#
loop_
_entity_poly.entity_id
_entity_poly.type
_entity_poly.pdbx_seq_one_letter_code
_entity_poly.pdbx_strand_id
1 'polypeptide(L)'
;MRRALLAIVAGLAFAAGVDVGAGGGREPGATGPPVPPQVRTAVERFFDGYVRDDGRVVRRDQGGDTVSEGQAYALLLAVAVGDEERFARVWRWTRDHLQRSDGTLAWRWEPPARRSGADGRRDAAGGSGAAGGSGAADGSGAAGRSGAAGGSGVAGESGAAGRSGAAGGSSAAAAQRDRELPGPAADADLDAARALALAARRFDEPAYGRAARAIGRAVLTRQTARAVGTRVLVAGPWARRDVVVNPSYFSPRAYSALFALDGDRRWKALRDSSARIARRVLDGPAGLPPDWAKVLPWGVVPVAAPATAAAAGADSAAAVPSYGYDAVRLPVRYAEACTPDQRALAARPWPALHAHAVATGGAVPAVQGLDATPRAAGSHPAALVGAAAAARAAGDVGAGDRLLDRADAVAAREPTYYGAAWAALGRVMLATRLLGRCAGSG
;
A
#
# COMPACT_ATOMS: atom_id res chain seq x y z
N MET A 1 83.34 -37.82 2.81
CA MET A 1 84.12 -37.23 1.71
C MET A 1 83.34 -36.05 1.14
N ARG A 2 83.97 -34.85 1.09
CA ARG A 2 83.72 -33.64 0.25
C ARG A 2 82.29 -33.00 0.25
N ARG A 3 82.11 -31.78 0.83
CA ARG A 3 82.10 -30.41 0.20
C ARG A 3 80.82 -30.16 -0.65
N ALA A 4 80.19 -28.99 -0.81
CA ALA A 4 80.23 -27.61 -0.28
C ALA A 4 79.09 -26.79 -0.98
N LEU A 5 78.70 -25.65 -0.38
CA LEU A 5 78.20 -24.36 -0.93
C LEU A 5 77.29 -24.24 -2.18
N LEU A 6 76.17 -23.52 -1.98
CA LEU A 6 75.74 -22.20 -2.53
C LEU A 6 76.03 -21.75 -3.99
N ALA A 7 75.03 -20.98 -4.50
CA ALA A 7 75.05 -19.90 -5.52
C ALA A 7 74.79 -20.32 -6.99
N ILE A 8 74.18 -19.57 -7.94
CA ILE A 8 73.52 -18.25 -8.07
C ILE A 8 72.95 -18.17 -9.53
N VAL A 9 71.79 -17.50 -9.71
CA VAL A 9 71.33 -16.65 -10.86
C VAL A 9 71.30 -17.14 -12.33
N ALA A 10 70.11 -16.98 -12.95
CA ALA A 10 69.82 -16.29 -14.25
C ALA A 10 68.27 -16.25 -14.39
N GLY A 11 67.52 -15.18 -14.71
CA GLY A 11 67.80 -13.92 -15.39
C GLY A 11 67.16 -13.93 -16.79
N LEU A 12 66.01 -13.26 -17.00
CA LEU A 12 65.67 -12.43 -18.18
C LEU A 12 64.23 -11.89 -18.17
N ALA A 13 64.04 -10.74 -18.82
CA ALA A 13 63.00 -9.75 -18.59
C ALA A 13 62.10 -9.48 -19.81
N PHE A 14 60.97 -8.82 -19.51
CA PHE A 14 60.20 -7.81 -20.29
C PHE A 14 59.42 -8.21 -21.55
N ALA A 15 58.09 -8.02 -21.48
CA ALA A 15 57.34 -7.24 -22.47
C ALA A 15 56.11 -6.62 -21.81
N ALA A 16 56.00 -5.29 -21.91
CA ALA A 16 54.86 -4.51 -21.47
C ALA A 16 53.72 -4.62 -22.50
N GLY A 17 52.51 -4.88 -22.03
CA GLY A 17 51.27 -4.73 -22.79
C GLY A 17 50.32 -3.85 -21.99
N VAL A 18 50.27 -2.56 -22.32
CA VAL A 18 49.20 -1.66 -21.91
C VAL A 18 48.03 -1.97 -22.84
N ASP A 19 46.97 -2.58 -22.32
CA ASP A 19 45.70 -2.66 -23.03
C ASP A 19 44.74 -1.62 -22.44
N VAL A 20 44.61 -0.51 -23.15
CA VAL A 20 43.57 0.50 -22.96
C VAL A 20 42.58 0.29 -24.10
N GLY A 21 41.43 -0.28 -23.77
CA GLY A 21 40.29 -0.49 -24.67
C GLY A 21 39.41 -1.60 -24.10
N ALA A 22 38.11 -1.49 -23.94
CA ALA A 22 37.14 -0.49 -24.30
C ALA A 22 36.08 -0.48 -23.18
N GLY A 23 35.37 0.64 -23.03
CA GLY A 23 34.26 0.76 -22.08
C GLY A 23 33.28 -0.39 -22.26
N GLY A 24 33.24 -1.30 -21.29
CA GLY A 24 32.17 -2.28 -21.14
C GLY A 24 30.89 -1.52 -20.86
N GLY A 25 30.14 -1.23 -21.93
CA GLY A 25 28.74 -0.84 -21.83
C GLY A 25 28.05 -1.88 -20.97
N ARG A 26 27.59 -1.45 -19.79
CA ARG A 26 26.76 -2.25 -18.90
C ARG A 26 25.54 -2.70 -19.71
N GLU A 27 25.40 -4.00 -19.96
CA GLU A 27 24.17 -4.54 -20.52
C GLU A 27 22.98 -4.06 -19.65
N PRO A 28 21.91 -3.50 -20.25
CA PRO A 28 20.74 -3.12 -19.50
C PRO A 28 20.04 -4.38 -18.98
N GLY A 29 20.07 -4.55 -17.66
CA GLY A 29 19.04 -5.20 -16.86
C GLY A 29 18.94 -6.73 -16.96
N ALA A 30 19.34 -7.42 -15.89
CA ALA A 30 18.82 -8.75 -15.61
C ALA A 30 17.28 -8.65 -15.55
N THR A 31 16.60 -9.08 -16.61
CA THR A 31 15.15 -8.98 -16.73
C THR A 31 14.51 -9.82 -15.64
N GLY A 32 13.81 -9.17 -14.71
CA GLY A 32 13.02 -9.85 -13.70
C GLY A 32 11.99 -10.80 -14.33
N PRO A 33 11.34 -11.66 -13.53
CA PRO A 33 10.31 -12.57 -14.04
C PRO A 33 9.24 -11.82 -14.86
N PRO A 34 8.74 -12.39 -15.96
CA PRO A 34 7.76 -11.74 -16.81
C PRO A 34 6.48 -11.44 -16.02
N VAL A 35 5.92 -10.26 -16.24
CA VAL A 35 4.66 -9.82 -15.62
C VAL A 35 3.49 -10.34 -16.47
N PRO A 36 2.58 -11.18 -15.92
CA PRO A 36 1.42 -11.67 -16.67
C PRO A 36 0.54 -10.53 -17.20
N PRO A 37 -0.11 -10.67 -18.37
CA PRO A 37 -0.91 -9.59 -18.98
C PRO A 37 -2.00 -9.05 -18.06
N GLN A 38 -2.74 -9.92 -17.37
CA GLN A 38 -3.82 -9.52 -16.46
C GLN A 38 -3.28 -8.70 -15.27
N VAL A 39 -2.11 -9.06 -14.76
CA VAL A 39 -1.41 -8.32 -13.70
C VAL A 39 -1.00 -6.94 -14.22
N ARG A 40 -0.40 -6.87 -15.42
CA ARG A 40 0.00 -5.61 -16.04
C ARG A 40 -1.20 -4.68 -16.25
N THR A 41 -2.30 -5.19 -16.81
CA THR A 41 -3.52 -4.41 -17.04
C THR A 41 -4.11 -3.85 -15.74
N ALA A 42 -4.19 -4.65 -14.68
CA ALA A 42 -4.70 -4.19 -13.40
C ALA A 42 -3.77 -3.13 -12.76
N VAL A 43 -2.46 -3.33 -12.84
CA VAL A 43 -1.44 -2.39 -12.34
C VAL A 43 -1.50 -1.05 -13.07
N GLU A 44 -1.49 -1.05 -14.41
CA GLU A 44 -1.55 0.19 -15.19
C GLU A 44 -2.87 0.92 -14.97
N ARG A 45 -4.00 0.22 -14.81
CA ARG A 45 -5.28 0.86 -14.45
C ARG A 45 -5.16 1.66 -13.15
N PHE A 46 -4.48 1.13 -12.14
CA PHE A 46 -4.25 1.87 -10.90
C PHE A 46 -3.29 3.05 -11.11
N PHE A 47 -2.20 2.84 -11.87
CA PHE A 47 -1.24 3.91 -12.16
C PHE A 47 -1.87 5.06 -12.94
N ASP A 48 -2.53 4.79 -14.06
CA ASP A 48 -3.16 5.80 -14.92
C ASP A 48 -4.29 6.54 -14.19
N GLY A 49 -5.09 5.82 -13.40
CA GLY A 49 -6.21 6.40 -12.68
C GLY A 49 -5.80 7.26 -11.48
N TYR A 50 -4.74 6.86 -10.77
CA TYR A 50 -4.50 7.36 -9.40
C TYR A 50 -3.11 7.92 -9.15
N VAL A 51 -2.07 7.52 -9.90
CA VAL A 51 -0.69 7.97 -9.68
C VAL A 51 -0.33 9.08 -10.67
N ARG A 52 -0.01 10.27 -10.15
CA ARG A 52 0.44 11.42 -10.95
C ARG A 52 1.90 11.27 -11.37
N ASP A 53 2.31 12.04 -12.37
CA ASP A 53 3.68 12.05 -12.90
C ASP A 53 4.73 12.38 -11.83
N ASP A 54 4.38 13.22 -10.86
CA ASP A 54 5.24 13.60 -9.72
C ASP A 54 5.39 12.49 -8.66
N GLY A 55 4.69 11.35 -8.82
CA GLY A 55 4.70 10.23 -7.89
C GLY A 55 3.62 10.29 -6.80
N ARG A 56 2.74 11.30 -6.84
CA ARG A 56 1.63 11.41 -5.90
C ARG A 56 0.49 10.48 -6.26
N VAL A 57 0.06 9.66 -5.32
CA VAL A 57 -1.20 8.91 -5.38
C VAL A 57 -2.33 9.80 -4.89
N VAL A 58 -3.33 10.04 -5.74
CA VAL A 58 -4.45 10.96 -5.45
C VAL A 58 -5.76 10.21 -5.45
N ARG A 59 -6.48 10.24 -4.33
CA ARG A 59 -7.82 9.64 -4.19
C ARG A 59 -8.87 10.58 -4.79
N ARG A 60 -8.98 10.59 -6.12
CA ARG A 60 -9.86 11.51 -6.88
C ARG A 60 -11.32 11.38 -6.50
N ASP A 61 -11.74 10.16 -6.19
CA ASP A 61 -13.06 9.77 -5.69
C ASP A 61 -13.26 10.07 -4.20
N GLN A 62 -12.24 10.57 -3.48
CA GLN A 62 -12.31 10.91 -2.05
C GLN A 62 -11.71 12.29 -1.75
N GLY A 63 -12.12 13.31 -2.50
CA GLY A 63 -11.73 14.70 -2.24
C GLY A 63 -10.32 15.08 -2.69
N GLY A 64 -9.60 14.17 -3.36
CA GLY A 64 -8.31 14.49 -3.99
C GLY A 64 -7.14 14.63 -3.02
N ASP A 65 -7.24 14.03 -1.83
CA ASP A 65 -6.15 13.93 -0.88
C ASP A 65 -5.19 12.77 -1.21
N THR A 66 -4.18 12.59 -0.37
CA THR A 66 -3.27 11.45 -0.42
C THR A 66 -3.19 10.82 0.95
N VAL A 67 -3.21 9.49 1.01
CA VAL A 67 -2.92 8.72 2.22
C VAL A 67 -1.63 7.94 2.05
N SER A 68 -0.85 7.76 3.11
CA SER A 68 0.40 6.98 3.04
C SER A 68 0.16 5.54 2.63
N GLU A 69 -1.02 4.99 2.91
CA GLU A 69 -1.47 3.69 2.45
C GLU A 69 -1.39 3.59 0.90
N GLY A 70 -1.88 4.61 0.19
CA GLY A 70 -1.86 4.64 -1.28
C GLY A 70 -0.46 4.77 -1.85
N GLN A 71 0.38 5.58 -1.23
CA GLN A 71 1.80 5.65 -1.59
C GLN A 71 2.46 4.27 -1.43
N ALA A 72 2.19 3.57 -0.33
CA ALA A 72 2.74 2.24 -0.07
C ALA A 72 2.24 1.20 -1.10
N TYR A 73 0.96 1.27 -1.50
CA TYR A 73 0.42 0.43 -2.58
C TYR A 73 1.14 0.68 -3.90
N ALA A 74 1.31 1.94 -4.31
CA ALA A 74 2.04 2.29 -5.53
C ALA A 74 3.50 1.79 -5.49
N LEU A 75 4.18 1.90 -4.35
CA LEU A 75 5.54 1.37 -4.18
C LEU A 75 5.58 -0.16 -4.33
N LEU A 76 4.64 -0.89 -3.71
CA LEU A 76 4.55 -2.35 -3.85
C LEU A 76 4.28 -2.76 -5.31
N LEU A 77 3.36 -2.09 -6.01
CA LEU A 77 3.06 -2.41 -7.40
C LEU A 77 4.24 -2.09 -8.32
N ALA A 78 4.89 -0.93 -8.15
CA ALA A 78 6.03 -0.52 -8.98
C ALA A 78 7.22 -1.47 -8.81
N VAL A 79 7.57 -1.86 -7.57
CA VAL A 79 8.62 -2.86 -7.36
C VAL A 79 8.21 -4.23 -7.90
N ALA A 80 6.94 -4.64 -7.81
CA ALA A 80 6.48 -5.92 -8.35
C ALA A 80 6.67 -6.00 -9.87
N VAL A 81 6.31 -4.96 -10.61
CA VAL A 81 6.44 -4.95 -12.08
C VAL A 81 7.84 -4.55 -12.56
N GLY A 82 8.73 -4.13 -11.67
CA GLY A 82 10.09 -3.72 -12.01
C GLY A 82 10.20 -2.33 -12.62
N ASP A 83 9.26 -1.45 -12.30
CA ASP A 83 9.29 -0.06 -12.72
C ASP A 83 10.04 0.79 -11.68
N GLU A 84 11.37 0.82 -11.81
CA GLU A 84 12.24 1.58 -10.91
C GLU A 84 12.00 3.09 -10.99
N GLU A 85 11.73 3.61 -12.18
CA GLU A 85 11.55 5.04 -12.39
C GLU A 85 10.32 5.55 -11.65
N ARG A 86 9.17 4.88 -11.83
CA ARG A 86 7.94 5.19 -11.10
C ARG A 86 8.11 4.94 -9.60
N PHE A 87 8.80 3.86 -9.20
CA PHE A 87 9.12 3.61 -7.79
C PHE A 87 9.89 4.79 -7.17
N ALA A 88 10.92 5.28 -7.85
CA ALA A 88 11.74 6.40 -7.40
C ALA A 88 10.94 7.71 -7.31
N ARG A 89 10.05 8.00 -8.26
CA ARG A 89 9.17 9.19 -8.22
C ARG A 89 8.19 9.10 -7.04
N VAL A 90 7.49 7.97 -6.88
CA VAL A 90 6.55 7.73 -5.77
C VAL A 90 7.27 7.83 -4.42
N TRP A 91 8.45 7.22 -4.28
CA TRP A 91 9.20 7.26 -3.03
C TRP A 91 9.69 8.68 -2.70
N ARG A 92 10.19 9.42 -3.69
CA ARG A 92 10.61 10.82 -3.51
C ARG A 92 9.45 11.68 -3.03
N TRP A 93 8.30 11.59 -3.69
CA TRP A 93 7.10 12.33 -3.27
C TRP A 93 6.70 11.96 -1.84
N THR A 94 6.66 10.67 -1.53
CA THR A 94 6.33 10.14 -0.20
C THR A 94 7.25 10.70 0.88
N ARG A 95 8.56 10.69 0.64
CA ARG A 95 9.56 11.21 1.56
C ARG A 95 9.40 12.72 1.78
N ASP A 96 9.19 13.46 0.70
CA ASP A 96 9.19 14.92 0.74
C ASP A 96 7.89 15.49 1.35
N HIS A 97 6.78 14.74 1.32
CA HIS A 97 5.46 15.22 1.78
C HIS A 97 4.89 14.49 3.00
N LEU A 98 5.26 13.22 3.22
CA LEU A 98 4.68 12.40 4.29
C LEU A 98 5.69 12.02 5.36
N GLN A 99 6.99 11.96 5.07
CA GLN A 99 7.95 11.49 6.06
C GLN A 99 8.11 12.50 7.21
N ARG A 100 7.82 12.01 8.41
CA ARG A 100 7.93 12.75 9.66
C ARG A 100 9.35 12.69 10.20
N SER A 101 9.71 13.64 11.07
CA SER A 101 11.00 13.67 11.77
C SER A 101 11.27 12.43 12.62
N ASP A 102 10.21 11.76 13.05
CA ASP A 102 10.28 10.52 13.81
C ASP A 102 10.54 9.28 12.92
N GLY A 103 10.59 9.44 11.58
CA GLY A 103 10.86 8.39 10.61
C GLY A 103 9.64 7.62 10.10
N THR A 104 8.44 7.88 10.66
CA THR A 104 7.16 7.33 10.16
C THR A 104 6.56 8.19 9.04
N LEU A 105 5.54 7.69 8.35
CA LEU A 105 4.83 8.41 7.30
C LEU A 105 3.48 8.91 7.83
N ALA A 106 3.24 10.21 7.71
CA ALA A 106 1.94 10.81 8.00
C ALA A 106 0.83 10.08 7.26
N TRP A 107 -0.28 9.76 7.96
CA TRP A 107 -1.34 8.94 7.37
C TRP A 107 -2.06 9.64 6.23
N ARG A 108 -2.11 10.98 6.24
CA ARG A 108 -2.84 11.81 5.29
C ARG A 108 -2.09 13.10 4.95
N TRP A 109 -2.26 13.53 3.71
CA TRP A 109 -1.83 14.82 3.19
C TRP A 109 -2.93 15.41 2.32
N GLU A 110 -3.23 16.68 2.56
CA GLU A 110 -4.18 17.45 1.76
C GLU A 110 -3.45 18.59 1.04
N PRO A 111 -3.86 18.92 -0.19
CA PRO A 111 -3.30 20.08 -0.87
C PRO A 111 -3.55 21.35 -0.06
N PRO A 112 -2.58 22.28 0.03
CA PRO A 112 -2.83 23.58 0.64
C PRO A 112 -4.06 24.24 0.00
N ALA A 113 -4.98 24.72 0.83
CA ALA A 113 -6.10 25.53 0.34
C ALA A 113 -5.54 26.65 -0.54
N ARG A 114 -6.10 26.82 -1.75
CA ARG A 114 -5.73 27.94 -2.62
C ARG A 114 -6.01 29.21 -1.84
N ARG A 115 -4.98 30.04 -1.60
CA ARG A 115 -5.20 31.40 -1.09
C ARG A 115 -6.06 32.11 -2.13
N SER A 116 -7.33 32.36 -1.80
CA SER A 116 -8.12 33.36 -2.51
C SER A 116 -7.37 34.67 -2.38
N GLY A 117 -6.91 35.23 -3.51
CA GLY A 117 -6.48 36.61 -3.56
C GLY A 117 -7.63 37.48 -3.07
N ALA A 118 -7.34 38.37 -2.14
CA ALA A 118 -8.29 39.27 -1.52
C ALA A 118 -9.01 40.16 -2.56
N ASP A 119 -10.32 40.36 -2.40
CA ASP A 119 -10.78 41.70 -2.06
C ASP A 119 -12.02 41.63 -1.16
N GLY A 120 -12.07 42.51 -0.17
CA GLY A 120 -13.09 42.54 0.85
C GLY A 120 -14.41 43.06 0.30
N ARG A 121 -15.42 42.19 0.24
CA ARG A 121 -16.81 42.59 0.52
C ARG A 121 -17.46 41.53 1.39
N ARG A 122 -17.83 41.97 2.59
CA ARG A 122 -18.75 41.24 3.45
C ARG A 122 -20.10 41.29 2.77
N ASP A 123 -20.58 40.15 2.29
CA ASP A 123 -22.01 39.91 2.20
C ASP A 123 -22.28 38.60 2.92
N ALA A 124 -22.85 38.74 4.12
CA ALA A 124 -23.35 37.64 4.91
C ALA A 124 -24.63 37.11 4.26
N ALA A 125 -24.60 35.87 3.79
CA ALA A 125 -25.79 35.05 3.63
C ALA A 125 -25.42 33.62 4.01
N GLY A 126 -25.98 33.17 5.14
CA GLY A 126 -25.79 31.83 5.66
C GLY A 126 -26.43 30.76 4.77
N GLY A 127 -25.95 29.53 4.92
CA GLY A 127 -26.49 28.37 4.25
C GLY A 127 -25.65 27.14 4.49
N SER A 128 -25.83 26.51 5.66
CA SER A 128 -25.43 25.13 5.91
C SER A 128 -26.08 24.21 4.88
N GLY A 129 -25.30 23.30 4.27
CA GLY A 129 -25.83 22.29 3.37
C GLY A 129 -24.92 21.07 3.35
N ALA A 130 -25.27 20.08 4.17
CA ALA A 130 -24.77 18.71 4.09
C ALA A 130 -25.25 18.05 2.79
N ALA A 131 -24.41 17.22 2.18
CA ALA A 131 -24.84 16.23 1.18
C ALA A 131 -23.85 15.06 1.15
N GLY A 132 -24.12 14.05 1.98
CA GLY A 132 -23.78 12.66 1.69
C GLY A 132 -24.97 12.00 0.99
N GLY A 133 -24.70 10.97 0.18
CA GLY A 133 -25.72 10.10 -0.40
C GLY A 133 -25.68 10.03 -1.93
N SER A 134 -24.86 9.13 -2.48
CA SER A 134 -25.04 8.65 -3.86
C SER A 134 -26.02 7.48 -3.84
N GLY A 135 -27.31 7.78 -4.01
CA GLY A 135 -28.33 6.83 -4.41
C GLY A 135 -28.38 6.72 -5.93
N ALA A 136 -28.57 5.50 -6.43
CA ALA A 136 -28.82 5.20 -7.83
C ALA A 136 -30.16 5.80 -8.30
N ALA A 137 -30.19 6.32 -9.52
CA ALA A 137 -31.42 6.41 -10.31
C ALA A 137 -31.11 6.45 -11.81
N ASP A 138 -31.86 5.61 -12.51
CA ASP A 138 -31.93 5.43 -13.96
C ASP A 138 -32.47 6.67 -14.69
N GLY A 139 -32.30 6.64 -16.01
CA GLY A 139 -32.45 7.77 -16.92
C GLY A 139 -33.87 8.28 -17.19
N SER A 140 -33.92 9.50 -17.72
CA SER A 140 -34.72 9.91 -18.89
C SER A 140 -34.41 11.38 -19.20
N GLY A 141 -34.19 11.69 -20.47
CA GLY A 141 -33.73 13.01 -20.93
C GLY A 141 -34.86 14.02 -21.16
N ALA A 142 -34.47 15.29 -21.31
CA ALA A 142 -35.06 16.24 -22.24
C ALA A 142 -34.14 17.46 -22.40
N ALA A 143 -34.18 18.02 -23.61
CA ALA A 143 -33.30 19.05 -24.14
C ALA A 143 -33.53 20.46 -23.56
N GLY A 144 -32.51 21.31 -23.72
CA GLY A 144 -32.63 22.77 -23.59
C GLY A 144 -31.37 23.47 -24.09
N ARG A 145 -31.40 23.96 -25.33
CA ARG A 145 -30.34 24.77 -25.96
C ARG A 145 -30.51 26.25 -25.63
N SER A 146 -29.40 26.96 -25.47
CA SER A 146 -29.08 28.34 -25.91
C SER A 146 -27.81 28.76 -25.14
N GLY A 147 -26.80 29.45 -25.66
CA GLY A 147 -26.63 30.22 -26.89
C GLY A 147 -25.84 31.49 -26.53
N ALA A 148 -24.97 31.94 -27.46
CA ALA A 148 -24.12 33.15 -27.46
C ALA A 148 -22.79 33.06 -26.69
N ALA A 149 -21.58 33.07 -27.29
CA ALA A 149 -20.95 33.84 -28.38
C ALA A 149 -20.30 35.17 -27.94
N GLY A 150 -19.04 35.35 -28.39
CA GLY A 150 -18.18 36.52 -28.22
C GLY A 150 -16.82 36.10 -27.63
N GLY A 151 -15.67 36.15 -28.30
CA GLY A 151 -15.29 36.82 -29.53
C GLY A 151 -13.89 37.41 -29.33
N SER A 152 -12.88 36.70 -29.84
CA SER A 152 -11.60 37.13 -30.42
C SER A 152 -10.77 38.29 -29.82
N GLY A 153 -9.47 38.02 -29.62
CA GLY A 153 -8.39 39.00 -29.58
C GLY A 153 -7.04 38.29 -29.74
N VAL A 154 -6.31 38.61 -30.80
CA VAL A 154 -5.09 37.96 -31.29
C VAL A 154 -3.90 38.93 -31.15
N ALA A 155 -2.68 38.39 -31.26
CA ALA A 155 -1.36 39.02 -31.43
C ALA A 155 -0.66 39.50 -30.13
N GLY A 156 0.66 39.36 -29.97
CA GLY A 156 1.71 38.82 -30.82
C GLY A 156 3.09 38.98 -30.14
N GLU A 157 3.97 38.02 -30.40
CA GLU A 157 5.44 38.08 -30.55
C GLU A 157 6.43 38.59 -29.47
N SER A 158 7.36 37.67 -29.17
CA SER A 158 8.84 37.79 -29.13
C SER A 158 9.56 38.58 -28.02
N GLY A 159 10.53 37.90 -27.39
CA GLY A 159 11.57 38.48 -26.55
C GLY A 159 12.47 37.39 -25.96
N ALA A 160 13.65 37.20 -26.54
CA ALA A 160 14.64 36.20 -26.15
C ALA A 160 15.63 36.72 -25.08
N ALA A 161 16.19 35.74 -24.34
CA ALA A 161 17.49 35.72 -23.65
C ALA A 161 17.68 36.45 -22.30
N GLY A 162 18.10 35.65 -21.31
CA GLY A 162 18.72 36.11 -20.05
C GLY A 162 18.96 34.96 -19.08
N ARG A 163 20.12 34.29 -19.16
CA ARG A 163 20.60 33.37 -18.12
C ARG A 163 21.28 34.17 -17.02
N SER A 164 20.89 33.98 -15.76
CA SER A 164 21.77 33.97 -14.58
C SER A 164 20.96 33.79 -13.30
N GLY A 165 21.48 33.02 -12.34
CA GLY A 165 21.21 33.25 -10.91
C GLY A 165 20.50 32.11 -10.19
N ALA A 166 21.30 31.29 -9.52
CA ALA A 166 20.89 30.24 -8.61
C ALA A 166 20.30 30.78 -7.29
N ALA A 167 19.74 29.83 -6.51
CA ALA A 167 19.42 29.91 -5.08
C ALA A 167 18.15 30.68 -4.66
N GLY A 168 16.99 30.02 -4.82
CA GLY A 168 15.74 30.43 -4.15
C GLY A 168 14.81 29.27 -3.75
N GLY A 169 15.12 28.02 -4.08
CA GLY A 169 14.19 26.88 -3.94
C GLY A 169 14.07 26.27 -2.53
N SER A 170 14.85 26.74 -1.55
CA SER A 170 14.93 26.09 -0.23
C SER A 170 13.87 26.57 0.78
N SER A 171 13.28 27.75 0.60
CA SER A 171 12.44 28.34 1.66
C SER A 171 11.00 27.80 1.66
N ALA A 172 10.42 27.49 0.50
CA ALA A 172 9.06 26.94 0.42
C ALA A 172 8.97 25.48 0.93
N ALA A 173 9.97 24.65 0.62
CA ALA A 173 10.05 23.26 1.10
C ALA A 173 10.41 23.15 2.59
N ALA A 174 11.05 24.19 3.16
CA ALA A 174 11.30 24.29 4.60
C ALA A 174 10.08 24.85 5.34
N ALA A 175 9.39 25.85 4.80
CA ALA A 175 8.20 26.45 5.40
C ALA A 175 6.99 25.50 5.46
N GLN A 176 6.97 24.43 4.66
CA GLN A 176 5.94 23.38 4.74
C GLN A 176 6.19 22.34 5.84
N ARG A 177 7.39 22.31 6.44
CA ARG A 177 7.75 21.38 7.54
C ARG A 177 7.08 21.72 8.87
N ASP A 178 6.47 22.90 8.98
CA ASP A 178 5.80 23.39 10.20
C ASP A 178 4.27 23.19 10.21
N ARG A 179 3.69 22.57 9.18
CA ARG A 179 2.39 21.91 9.39
C ARG A 179 2.67 20.62 10.12
N GLU A 180 2.18 20.52 11.36
CA GLU A 180 2.23 19.28 12.12
C GLU A 180 1.51 18.20 11.31
N LEU A 181 2.27 17.43 10.53
CA LEU A 181 1.76 16.33 9.76
C LEU A 181 0.95 15.44 10.72
N PRO A 182 -0.17 14.84 10.28
CA PRO A 182 -0.90 13.96 11.15
C PRO A 182 -0.06 12.72 11.51
N GLY A 183 -0.48 12.00 12.55
CA GLY A 183 0.20 10.78 12.99
C GLY A 183 0.26 9.71 11.89
N PRO A 184 1.06 8.65 12.06
CA PRO A 184 1.18 7.60 11.05
C PRO A 184 0.13 6.49 11.22
N ALA A 185 -0.07 5.71 10.15
CA ALA A 185 -0.81 4.45 10.15
C ALA A 185 0.17 3.27 9.97
N ALA A 186 0.02 2.23 10.78
CA ALA A 186 1.05 1.18 10.89
C ALA A 186 1.13 0.24 9.67
N ASP A 187 0.02 0.01 8.98
CA ASP A 187 0.00 -0.73 7.71
C ASP A 187 0.77 0.00 6.61
N ALA A 188 0.53 1.30 6.44
CA ALA A 188 1.18 2.11 5.42
C ALA A 188 2.70 2.14 5.61
N ASP A 189 3.17 2.36 6.84
CA ASP A 189 4.60 2.31 7.17
C ASP A 189 5.19 0.91 6.93
N LEU A 190 4.49 -0.14 7.33
CA LEU A 190 4.94 -1.52 7.18
C LEU A 190 5.03 -1.94 5.70
N ASP A 191 4.06 -1.54 4.89
CA ASP A 191 4.04 -1.81 3.45
C ASP A 191 5.08 -0.98 2.69
N ALA A 192 5.26 0.29 3.03
CA ALA A 192 6.31 1.12 2.44
C ALA A 192 7.70 0.56 2.78
N ALA A 193 7.92 0.15 4.02
CA ALA A 193 9.17 -0.48 4.44
C ALA A 193 9.40 -1.82 3.72
N ARG A 194 8.36 -2.65 3.53
CA ARG A 194 8.44 -3.88 2.72
C ARG A 194 8.81 -3.56 1.27
N ALA A 195 8.14 -2.60 0.64
CA ALA A 195 8.37 -2.22 -0.74
C ALA A 195 9.81 -1.74 -0.95
N LEU A 196 10.32 -0.88 -0.06
CA LEU A 196 11.70 -0.41 -0.06
C LEU A 196 12.71 -1.55 0.16
N ALA A 197 12.41 -2.50 1.04
CA ALA A 197 13.28 -3.66 1.26
C ALA A 197 13.33 -4.59 0.03
N LEU A 198 12.23 -4.70 -0.72
CA LEU A 198 12.18 -5.43 -1.99
C LEU A 198 12.94 -4.66 -3.08
N ALA A 199 12.74 -3.35 -3.18
CA ALA A 199 13.36 -2.49 -4.17
C ALA A 199 14.88 -2.45 -4.02
N ALA A 200 15.38 -2.42 -2.77
CA ALA A 200 16.81 -2.48 -2.49
C ALA A 200 17.51 -3.68 -3.13
N ARG A 201 16.82 -4.84 -3.19
CA ARG A 201 17.35 -6.05 -3.83
C ARG A 201 17.07 -6.09 -5.33
N ARG A 202 15.87 -5.67 -5.74
CA ARG A 202 15.44 -5.76 -7.13
C ARG A 202 16.16 -4.78 -8.05
N PHE A 203 16.43 -3.58 -7.54
CA PHE A 203 17.06 -2.49 -8.28
C PHE A 203 18.53 -2.28 -7.90
N ASP A 204 19.08 -3.12 -7.02
CA ASP A 204 20.46 -2.99 -6.54
C ASP A 204 20.79 -1.58 -6.00
N GLU A 205 19.82 -0.97 -5.29
CA GLU A 205 19.93 0.39 -4.75
C GLU A 205 19.93 0.38 -3.21
N PRO A 206 21.11 0.46 -2.56
CA PRO A 206 21.25 0.38 -1.10
C PRO A 206 20.51 1.48 -0.32
N ALA A 207 20.23 2.63 -0.93
CA ALA A 207 19.48 3.72 -0.30
C ALA A 207 18.05 3.29 0.07
N TYR A 208 17.39 2.47 -0.76
CA TYR A 208 16.09 1.91 -0.43
C TYR A 208 16.17 1.01 0.81
N GLY A 209 17.24 0.21 0.93
CA GLY A 209 17.47 -0.63 2.10
C GLY A 209 17.67 0.18 3.39
N ARG A 210 18.40 1.31 3.30
CA ARG A 210 18.56 2.23 4.44
C ARG A 210 17.23 2.86 4.84
N ALA A 211 16.41 3.30 3.88
CA ALA A 211 15.09 3.86 4.14
C ALA A 211 14.13 2.83 4.77
N ALA A 212 14.12 1.59 4.25
CA ALA A 212 13.35 0.49 4.81
C ALA A 212 13.71 0.21 6.27
N ARG A 213 15.01 0.15 6.61
CA ARG A 213 15.47 -0.02 8.01
C ARG A 213 15.09 1.16 8.90
N ALA A 214 15.06 2.39 8.37
CA ALA A 214 14.68 3.57 9.14
C ALA A 214 13.18 3.52 9.51
N ILE A 215 12.30 3.32 8.51
CA ILE A 215 10.85 3.19 8.74
C ILE A 215 10.57 1.97 9.62
N GLY A 216 11.15 0.80 9.33
CA GLY A 216 10.96 -0.42 10.12
C GLY A 216 11.33 -0.25 11.60
N ARG A 217 12.44 0.45 11.91
CA ARG A 217 12.79 0.80 13.30
C ARG A 217 11.76 1.73 13.94
N ALA A 218 11.20 2.67 13.17
CA ALA A 218 10.13 3.54 13.64
C ALA A 218 8.85 2.75 13.95
N VAL A 219 8.44 1.81 13.09
CA VAL A 219 7.32 0.88 13.34
C VAL A 219 7.53 0.12 14.67
N LEU A 220 8.68 -0.53 14.83
CA LEU A 220 9.00 -1.31 16.04
C LEU A 220 9.00 -0.47 17.32
N THR A 221 9.30 0.82 17.23
CA THR A 221 9.43 1.72 18.38
C THR A 221 8.11 2.42 18.71
N ARG A 222 7.34 2.78 17.68
CA ARG A 222 6.20 3.71 17.80
C ARG A 222 4.85 3.10 17.49
N GLN A 223 4.80 1.97 16.79
CA GLN A 223 3.55 1.35 16.35
C GLN A 223 3.39 -0.06 16.89
N THR A 224 4.04 -0.32 18.03
CA THR A 224 3.86 -1.57 18.75
C THR A 224 3.67 -1.31 20.23
N ALA A 225 2.90 -2.20 20.86
CA ALA A 225 2.64 -2.21 22.29
C ALA A 225 3.06 -3.55 22.91
N ARG A 226 3.18 -3.58 24.23
CA ARG A 226 3.29 -4.83 25.00
C ARG A 226 1.90 -5.21 25.47
N ALA A 227 1.49 -6.44 25.18
CA ALA A 227 0.23 -7.00 25.66
C ALA A 227 0.40 -8.51 25.83
N VAL A 228 -0.15 -9.05 26.92
CA VAL A 228 -0.15 -10.50 27.22
C VAL A 228 1.27 -11.12 27.08
N GLY A 229 2.27 -10.45 27.66
CA GLY A 229 3.68 -10.89 27.63
C GLY A 229 4.39 -10.82 26.27
N THR A 230 3.72 -10.35 25.20
CA THR A 230 4.29 -10.30 23.84
C THR A 230 4.27 -8.89 23.24
N ARG A 231 4.92 -8.72 22.09
CA ARG A 231 4.86 -7.48 21.31
C ARG A 231 3.75 -7.59 20.28
N VAL A 232 2.90 -6.57 20.18
CA VAL A 232 1.74 -6.51 19.28
C VAL A 232 1.89 -5.31 18.35
N LEU A 233 1.62 -5.49 17.06
CA LEU A 233 1.47 -4.38 16.12
C LEU A 233 0.11 -3.72 16.40
N VAL A 234 0.13 -2.43 16.72
CA VAL A 234 -1.09 -1.64 16.94
C VAL A 234 -1.35 -0.74 15.73
N ALA A 235 -2.57 -0.20 15.60
CA ALA A 235 -2.97 0.55 14.40
C ALA A 235 -2.17 1.84 14.15
N GLY A 236 -1.56 2.38 15.20
CA GLY A 236 -0.71 3.57 15.15
C GLY A 236 -0.24 3.96 16.55
N PRO A 237 0.54 5.05 16.70
CA PRO A 237 1.00 5.50 18.01
C PRO A 237 -0.14 5.79 18.99
N TRP A 238 -1.26 6.31 18.49
CA TRP A 238 -2.47 6.58 19.29
C TRP A 238 -3.09 5.31 19.90
N ALA A 239 -2.88 4.15 19.27
CA ALA A 239 -3.49 2.88 19.65
C ALA A 239 -2.68 2.09 20.69
N ARG A 240 -1.51 2.61 21.12
CA ARG A 240 -0.58 1.86 21.98
C ARG A 240 -1.13 1.62 23.39
N ARG A 241 -1.81 2.61 23.97
CA ARG A 241 -2.29 2.55 25.35
C ARG A 241 -3.37 1.49 25.53
N ASP A 242 -4.37 1.51 24.65
CA ASP A 242 -5.53 0.60 24.72
C ASP A 242 -5.35 -0.65 23.85
N VAL A 243 -4.16 -0.83 23.26
CA VAL A 243 -3.76 -1.92 22.37
C VAL A 243 -4.83 -2.19 21.31
N VAL A 244 -5.19 -1.14 20.58
CA VAL A 244 -6.13 -1.24 19.45
C VAL A 244 -5.36 -1.75 18.23
N VAL A 245 -5.87 -2.83 17.65
CA VAL A 245 -5.31 -3.45 16.46
C VAL A 245 -6.32 -3.41 15.33
N ASN A 246 -5.80 -3.29 14.11
CA ASN A 246 -6.55 -3.57 12.90
C ASN A 246 -5.96 -4.89 12.34
N PRO A 247 -6.67 -6.02 12.41
CA PRO A 247 -6.13 -7.32 12.00
C PRO A 247 -5.64 -7.34 10.55
N SER A 248 -6.19 -6.48 9.70
CA SER A 248 -5.81 -6.36 8.29
C SER A 248 -4.41 -5.77 8.06
N TYR A 249 -3.84 -5.13 9.10
CA TYR A 249 -2.49 -4.55 9.06
C TYR A 249 -1.40 -5.62 9.25
N PHE A 250 -1.78 -6.81 9.70
CA PHE A 250 -0.83 -7.89 9.95
C PHE A 250 -0.30 -8.47 8.65
N SER A 251 1.00 -8.26 8.40
CA SER A 251 1.66 -8.71 7.17
C SER A 251 2.83 -9.65 7.46
N PRO A 252 2.60 -10.98 7.46
CA PRO A 252 3.66 -11.98 7.68
C PRO A 252 4.85 -11.82 6.72
N ARG A 253 4.59 -11.37 5.49
CA ARG A 253 5.61 -11.14 4.47
C ARG A 253 6.39 -9.86 4.69
N ALA A 254 5.76 -8.77 5.16
CA ALA A 254 6.51 -7.59 5.56
C ALA A 254 7.44 -7.88 6.74
N TYR A 255 6.95 -8.58 7.78
CA TYR A 255 7.79 -8.98 8.92
C TYR A 255 8.99 -9.84 8.47
N SER A 256 8.77 -10.77 7.55
CA SER A 256 9.85 -11.63 7.04
C SER A 256 10.87 -10.85 6.20
N ALA A 257 10.40 -9.92 5.35
CA ALA A 257 11.27 -9.08 4.54
C ALA A 257 12.14 -8.15 5.39
N LEU A 258 11.58 -7.58 6.47
CA LEU A 258 12.29 -6.69 7.38
C LEU A 258 13.24 -7.48 8.30
N PHE A 259 12.83 -8.65 8.79
CA PHE A 259 13.75 -9.57 9.49
C PHE A 259 14.96 -9.95 8.63
N ALA A 260 14.75 -10.24 7.34
CA ALA A 260 15.85 -10.54 6.42
C ALA A 260 16.77 -9.33 6.16
N LEU A 261 16.27 -8.10 6.36
CA LEU A 261 17.01 -6.87 6.12
C LEU A 261 17.89 -6.43 7.29
N ASP A 262 17.47 -6.69 8.53
CA ASP A 262 18.13 -6.19 9.75
C ASP A 262 18.37 -7.23 10.86
N GLY A 263 17.83 -8.44 10.76
CA GLY A 263 17.98 -9.50 11.76
C GLY A 263 17.24 -9.26 13.08
N ASP A 264 16.42 -8.21 13.20
CA ASP A 264 15.77 -7.86 14.46
C ASP A 264 14.68 -8.88 14.84
N ARG A 265 14.91 -9.61 15.95
CA ARG A 265 14.00 -10.65 16.43
C ARG A 265 12.61 -10.14 16.82
N ARG A 266 12.42 -8.83 17.00
CA ARG A 266 11.09 -8.24 17.22
C ARG A 266 10.16 -8.47 16.02
N TRP A 267 10.69 -8.60 14.80
CA TRP A 267 9.89 -8.98 13.63
C TRP A 267 9.32 -10.40 13.73
N LYS A 268 10.11 -11.36 14.24
CA LYS A 268 9.62 -12.71 14.54
C LYS A 268 8.54 -12.68 15.60
N ALA A 269 8.74 -11.91 16.68
CA ALA A 269 7.74 -11.75 17.73
C ALA A 269 6.42 -11.17 17.19
N LEU A 270 6.48 -10.17 16.30
CA LEU A 270 5.30 -9.61 15.64
C LEU A 270 4.60 -10.60 14.72
N ARG A 271 5.34 -11.38 13.95
CA ARG A 271 4.78 -12.45 13.11
C ARG A 271 4.00 -13.46 13.94
N ASP A 272 4.57 -13.90 15.06
CA ASP A 272 3.98 -14.93 15.89
C ASP A 272 2.77 -14.39 16.70
N SER A 273 2.86 -13.16 17.22
CA SER A 273 1.74 -12.53 17.93
C SER A 273 0.59 -12.16 17.01
N SER A 274 0.87 -11.63 15.81
CA SER A 274 -0.14 -11.32 14.81
C SER A 274 -0.91 -12.56 14.38
N ALA A 275 -0.23 -13.70 14.18
CA ALA A 275 -0.89 -14.96 13.83
C ALA A 275 -1.80 -15.49 14.95
N ARG A 276 -1.38 -15.33 16.22
CA ARG A 276 -2.23 -15.68 17.37
C ARG A 276 -3.47 -14.79 17.44
N ILE A 277 -3.31 -13.48 17.26
CA ILE A 277 -4.44 -12.53 17.28
C ILE A 277 -5.38 -12.80 16.10
N ALA A 278 -4.84 -12.99 14.90
CA ALA A 278 -5.61 -13.34 13.70
C ALA A 278 -6.44 -14.61 13.93
N ARG A 279 -5.85 -15.66 14.53
CA ARG A 279 -6.60 -16.87 14.90
C ARG A 279 -7.78 -16.56 15.81
N ARG A 280 -7.57 -15.78 16.87
CA ARG A 280 -8.63 -15.42 17.83
C ARG A 280 -9.78 -14.67 17.19
N VAL A 281 -9.50 -13.71 16.30
CA VAL A 281 -10.56 -12.95 15.64
C VAL A 281 -11.30 -13.75 14.56
N LEU A 282 -10.71 -14.86 14.10
CA LEU A 282 -11.30 -15.80 13.14
C LEU A 282 -12.01 -16.99 13.81
N ASP A 283 -12.04 -17.07 15.15
CA ASP A 283 -12.68 -18.17 15.88
C ASP A 283 -14.22 -18.01 15.95
N GLY A 284 -14.78 -16.91 15.43
CA GLY A 284 -16.23 -16.71 15.30
C GLY A 284 -16.89 -17.67 14.29
N PRO A 285 -18.23 -17.84 14.36
CA PRO A 285 -18.95 -18.88 13.61
C PRO A 285 -18.82 -18.75 12.08
N ALA A 286 -18.78 -17.52 11.56
CA ALA A 286 -18.58 -17.29 10.13
C ALA A 286 -17.10 -17.22 9.71
N GLY A 287 -16.16 -17.30 10.66
CA GLY A 287 -14.73 -17.15 10.38
C GLY A 287 -14.33 -15.80 9.80
N LEU A 288 -15.18 -14.76 9.93
CA LEU A 288 -14.93 -13.42 9.40
C LEU A 288 -14.19 -12.56 10.44
N PRO A 289 -13.01 -11.99 10.11
CA PRO A 289 -12.31 -11.09 11.03
C PRO A 289 -12.99 -9.71 11.09
N PRO A 290 -12.89 -8.98 12.21
CA PRO A 290 -13.35 -7.60 12.29
C PRO A 290 -12.33 -6.63 11.68
N ASP A 291 -12.81 -5.46 11.26
CA ASP A 291 -11.95 -4.33 10.89
C ASP A 291 -11.05 -3.91 12.06
N TRP A 292 -11.61 -3.90 13.28
CA TRP A 292 -10.93 -3.41 14.48
C TRP A 292 -11.14 -4.35 15.68
N ALA A 293 -10.11 -4.49 16.50
CA ALA A 293 -10.16 -5.24 17.76
C ALA A 293 -9.29 -4.59 18.84
N LYS A 294 -9.57 -4.90 20.10
CA LYS A 294 -8.68 -4.61 21.25
C LYS A 294 -8.05 -5.88 21.76
N VAL A 295 -6.77 -5.82 22.13
CA VAL A 295 -6.07 -6.93 22.80
C VAL A 295 -6.06 -6.66 24.29
N LEU A 296 -6.81 -7.46 25.04
CA LEU A 296 -6.99 -7.36 26.48
C LEU A 296 -6.29 -8.54 27.17
N PRO A 297 -6.00 -8.47 28.49
CA PRO A 297 -5.40 -9.57 29.23
C PRO A 297 -6.17 -10.90 29.12
N TRP A 298 -7.49 -10.83 28.99
CA TRP A 298 -8.38 -11.99 28.92
C TRP A 298 -8.77 -12.42 27.50
N GLY A 299 -8.39 -11.67 26.45
CA GLY A 299 -8.74 -12.05 25.09
C GLY A 299 -8.62 -10.94 24.06
N VAL A 300 -9.02 -11.26 22.82
CA VAL A 300 -9.10 -10.31 21.72
C VAL A 300 -10.58 -10.02 21.46
N VAL A 301 -10.97 -8.75 21.57
CA VAL A 301 -12.38 -8.35 21.50
C VAL A 301 -12.59 -7.48 20.25
N PRO A 302 -13.45 -7.90 19.30
CA PRO A 302 -13.86 -7.04 18.19
C PRO A 302 -14.48 -5.73 18.68
N VAL A 303 -14.14 -4.62 18.05
CA VAL A 303 -14.69 -3.29 18.37
C VAL A 303 -15.13 -2.58 17.09
N ALA A 304 -15.99 -1.57 17.23
CA ALA A 304 -16.31 -0.67 16.13
C ALA A 304 -15.08 0.17 15.72
N ALA A 305 -15.15 0.80 14.55
CA ALA A 305 -14.11 1.72 14.10
C ALA A 305 -13.87 2.83 15.15
N PRO A 306 -12.62 3.06 15.57
CA PRO A 306 -12.27 4.16 16.47
C PRO A 306 -12.68 5.51 15.87
N ALA A 307 -13.07 6.49 16.71
CA ALA A 307 -13.45 7.83 16.25
C ALA A 307 -12.37 8.53 15.41
N THR A 308 -11.08 8.25 15.70
CA THR A 308 -9.94 8.74 14.92
C THR A 308 -9.81 8.10 13.54
N ALA A 309 -10.35 6.90 13.34
CA ALA A 309 -10.49 6.26 12.02
C ALA A 309 -11.77 6.73 11.29
N ALA A 310 -12.84 7.04 12.04
CA ALA A 310 -14.12 7.53 11.49
C ALA A 310 -14.01 8.96 10.88
N ALA A 311 -13.08 9.78 11.37
CA ALA A 311 -12.80 11.13 10.83
C ALA A 311 -12.27 11.14 9.37
N ALA A 312 -12.04 9.98 8.76
CA ALA A 312 -11.63 9.82 7.36
C ALA A 312 -12.81 9.68 6.37
N GLY A 313 -14.03 10.06 6.77
CA GLY A 313 -15.21 10.09 5.87
C GLY A 313 -16.00 8.78 5.81
N ALA A 314 -15.93 7.95 6.86
CA ALA A 314 -16.86 6.83 6.99
C ALA A 314 -18.16 7.36 7.61
N ASP A 315 -19.28 7.19 6.91
CA ASP A 315 -20.60 7.34 7.52
C ASP A 315 -20.62 6.56 8.84
N SER A 316 -21.10 7.19 9.90
CA SER A 316 -21.17 6.64 11.26
C SER A 316 -22.14 5.46 11.40
N ALA A 317 -22.42 4.73 10.33
CA ALA A 317 -23.21 3.53 10.27
C ALA A 317 -22.41 2.31 10.79
N ALA A 318 -22.14 2.33 12.10
CA ALA A 318 -22.51 1.28 13.05
C ALA A 318 -21.51 1.25 14.21
N ALA A 319 -22.00 1.44 15.43
CA ALA A 319 -21.32 1.14 16.69
C ALA A 319 -21.04 -0.37 16.88
N VAL A 320 -20.95 -1.14 15.78
CA VAL A 320 -20.93 -2.60 15.77
C VAL A 320 -19.70 -3.08 14.96
N PRO A 321 -18.90 -4.02 15.50
CA PRO A 321 -17.84 -4.67 14.75
C PRO A 321 -18.35 -5.27 13.43
N SER A 322 -17.56 -5.11 12.37
CA SER A 322 -17.91 -5.53 11.00
C SER A 322 -16.71 -6.16 10.30
N TYR A 323 -16.97 -7.04 9.34
CA TYR A 323 -16.05 -7.43 8.28
C TYR A 323 -16.27 -6.44 7.13
N GLY A 324 -15.42 -5.42 7.03
CA GLY A 324 -15.57 -4.32 6.09
C GLY A 324 -14.33 -4.09 5.23
N TYR A 325 -14.18 -2.85 4.76
CA TYR A 325 -13.13 -2.45 3.83
C TYR A 325 -11.72 -2.69 4.36
N ASP A 326 -11.51 -2.72 5.68
CA ASP A 326 -10.23 -3.10 6.28
C ASP A 326 -10.05 -4.61 6.30
N ALA A 327 -10.98 -5.33 6.94
CA ALA A 327 -10.88 -6.76 7.26
C ALA A 327 -10.67 -7.65 6.04
N VAL A 328 -11.19 -7.25 4.86
CA VAL A 328 -11.02 -7.98 3.60
C VAL A 328 -9.55 -8.20 3.21
N ARG A 329 -8.62 -7.40 3.75
CA ARG A 329 -7.18 -7.53 3.45
C ARG A 329 -6.51 -8.63 4.25
N LEU A 330 -7.06 -9.03 5.41
CA LEU A 330 -6.45 -10.07 6.25
C LEU A 330 -6.25 -11.39 5.48
N PRO A 331 -7.27 -11.93 4.78
CA PRO A 331 -7.08 -13.13 3.96
C PRO A 331 -5.98 -12.96 2.91
N VAL A 332 -5.88 -11.80 2.27
CA VAL A 332 -4.85 -11.52 1.26
C VAL A 332 -3.44 -11.58 1.88
N ARG A 333 -3.24 -10.89 3.01
CA ARG A 333 -1.94 -10.85 3.72
C ARG A 333 -1.49 -12.23 4.20
N TYR A 334 -2.44 -13.06 4.65
CA TYR A 334 -2.14 -14.42 5.14
C TYR A 334 -2.06 -15.46 4.02
N ALA A 335 -2.72 -15.25 2.87
CA ALA A 335 -2.57 -16.12 1.71
C ALA A 335 -1.13 -16.06 1.15
N GLU A 336 -0.47 -14.90 1.24
CA GLU A 336 0.95 -14.78 0.90
C GLU A 336 1.90 -15.47 1.91
N ALA A 337 1.42 -15.89 3.09
CA ALA A 337 2.28 -16.37 4.16
C ALA A 337 3.07 -17.63 3.77
N CYS A 338 4.28 -17.77 4.33
CA CYS A 338 5.17 -18.86 3.95
C CYS A 338 4.84 -20.21 4.58
N THR A 339 4.22 -20.21 5.76
CA THR A 339 3.91 -21.46 6.46
C THR A 339 2.48 -21.91 6.20
N PRO A 340 2.22 -23.23 6.07
CA PRO A 340 0.86 -23.76 5.94
C PRO A 340 -0.08 -23.26 7.04
N ASP A 341 0.37 -23.26 8.30
CA ASP A 341 -0.44 -22.80 9.45
C ASP A 341 -0.92 -21.35 9.33
N GLN A 342 -0.09 -20.47 8.74
CA GLN A 342 -0.49 -19.08 8.52
C GLN A 342 -1.41 -18.96 7.31
N ARG A 343 -1.17 -19.71 6.23
CA ARG A 343 -2.08 -19.73 5.07
C ARG A 343 -3.45 -20.30 5.43
N ALA A 344 -3.53 -21.26 6.35
CA ALA A 344 -4.78 -21.80 6.84
C ALA A 344 -5.67 -20.74 7.50
N LEU A 345 -5.10 -19.65 8.05
CA LEU A 345 -5.88 -18.52 8.57
C LEU A 345 -6.61 -17.77 7.45
N ALA A 346 -6.01 -17.64 6.28
CA ALA A 346 -6.65 -17.01 5.13
C ALA A 346 -7.85 -17.81 4.62
N ALA A 347 -7.86 -19.14 4.80
CA ALA A 347 -8.94 -20.01 4.38
C ALA A 347 -10.21 -19.90 5.25
N ARG A 348 -10.09 -19.42 6.50
CA ARG A 348 -11.17 -19.44 7.50
C ARG A 348 -12.45 -18.71 7.06
N PRO A 349 -12.40 -17.55 6.37
CA PRO A 349 -13.59 -16.88 5.85
C PRO A 349 -14.31 -17.62 4.71
N TRP A 350 -13.65 -18.56 4.03
CA TRP A 350 -14.14 -19.09 2.76
C TRP A 350 -15.53 -19.74 2.83
N PRO A 351 -15.88 -20.57 3.83
CA PRO A 351 -17.20 -21.19 3.89
C PRO A 351 -18.34 -20.16 3.90
N ALA A 352 -18.22 -19.09 4.70
CA ALA A 352 -19.25 -18.05 4.80
C ALA A 352 -19.34 -17.22 3.51
N LEU A 353 -18.18 -16.78 2.97
CA LEU A 353 -18.13 -15.99 1.75
C LEU A 353 -18.63 -16.79 0.53
N HIS A 354 -18.29 -18.09 0.46
CA HIS A 354 -18.75 -18.99 -0.58
C HIS A 354 -20.26 -19.21 -0.53
N ALA A 355 -20.82 -19.49 0.66
CA ALA A 355 -22.25 -19.68 0.83
C ALA A 355 -23.04 -18.43 0.37
N HIS A 356 -22.56 -17.25 0.73
CA HIS A 356 -23.17 -16.00 0.29
C HIS A 356 -23.05 -15.79 -1.23
N ALA A 357 -21.86 -16.04 -1.80
CA ALA A 357 -21.65 -15.93 -3.23
C ALA A 357 -22.56 -16.90 -4.02
N VAL A 358 -22.73 -18.14 -3.56
CA VAL A 358 -23.67 -19.10 -4.17
C VAL A 358 -25.11 -18.58 -4.11
N ALA A 359 -25.54 -18.07 -2.95
CA ALA A 359 -26.90 -17.57 -2.76
C ALA A 359 -27.26 -16.33 -3.59
N THR A 360 -26.26 -15.56 -4.03
CA THR A 360 -26.45 -14.24 -4.67
C THR A 360 -25.96 -14.16 -6.12
N GLY A 361 -25.66 -15.29 -6.78
CA GLY A 361 -25.13 -15.26 -8.14
C GLY A 361 -23.70 -14.70 -8.23
N GLY A 362 -22.91 -14.93 -7.19
CA GLY A 362 -21.49 -14.61 -7.07
C GLY A 362 -21.19 -13.23 -6.50
N ALA A 363 -22.16 -12.54 -5.90
CA ALA A 363 -21.89 -11.28 -5.22
C ALA A 363 -21.15 -11.53 -3.88
N VAL A 364 -20.25 -10.61 -3.52
CA VAL A 364 -19.59 -10.58 -2.21
C VAL A 364 -19.76 -9.17 -1.63
N PRO A 365 -20.58 -9.00 -0.58
CA PRO A 365 -20.87 -7.69 0.01
C PRO A 365 -19.60 -7.02 0.50
N ALA A 366 -19.50 -5.72 0.24
CA ALA A 366 -18.36 -4.91 0.67
C ALA A 366 -18.24 -4.81 2.20
N VAL A 367 -19.38 -4.85 2.91
CA VAL A 367 -19.45 -4.81 4.37
C VAL A 367 -20.46 -5.85 4.87
N GLN A 368 -20.06 -6.62 5.87
CA GLN A 368 -20.85 -7.67 6.50
C GLN A 368 -20.71 -7.61 8.03
N GLY A 369 -21.69 -8.15 8.75
CA GLY A 369 -21.51 -8.53 10.14
C GLY A 369 -20.52 -9.69 10.29
N LEU A 370 -20.01 -9.89 11.51
CA LEU A 370 -19.12 -11.03 11.82
C LEU A 370 -19.85 -12.38 11.77
N ASP A 371 -21.16 -12.35 11.63
CA ASP A 371 -22.07 -13.47 11.36
C ASP A 371 -22.39 -13.64 9.87
N ALA A 372 -21.68 -12.92 8.99
CA ALA A 372 -21.88 -12.87 7.54
C ALA A 372 -23.21 -12.25 7.09
N THR A 373 -23.91 -11.51 7.96
CA THR A 373 -25.09 -10.73 7.54
C THR A 373 -24.66 -9.56 6.65
N PRO A 374 -25.17 -9.42 5.41
CA PRO A 374 -24.81 -8.30 4.54
C PRO A 374 -25.25 -6.95 5.14
N ARG A 375 -24.37 -5.95 5.10
CA ARG A 375 -24.66 -4.57 5.55
C ARG A 375 -24.48 -3.52 4.45
N ALA A 376 -23.93 -3.92 3.31
CA ALA A 376 -23.83 -3.09 2.11
C ALA A 376 -24.31 -3.91 0.89
N ALA A 377 -24.94 -3.24 -0.06
CA ALA A 377 -25.33 -3.85 -1.33
C ALA A 377 -24.13 -3.86 -2.31
N GLY A 378 -24.19 -4.78 -3.28
CA GLY A 378 -23.20 -4.85 -4.36
C GLY A 378 -21.85 -5.46 -3.94
N SER A 379 -20.98 -5.66 -4.93
CA SER A 379 -19.63 -6.18 -4.72
C SER A 379 -18.59 -5.10 -4.96
N HIS A 380 -17.63 -5.00 -4.05
CA HIS A 380 -16.47 -4.11 -4.21
C HIS A 380 -15.23 -4.94 -4.59
N PRO A 381 -14.32 -4.45 -5.45
CA PRO A 381 -13.13 -5.21 -5.85
C PRO A 381 -12.29 -5.74 -4.66
N ALA A 382 -12.12 -4.94 -3.61
CA ALA A 382 -11.39 -5.36 -2.41
C ALA A 382 -12.04 -6.56 -1.69
N ALA A 383 -13.38 -6.61 -1.62
CA ALA A 383 -14.10 -7.73 -1.00
C ALA A 383 -14.00 -9.00 -1.86
N LEU A 384 -14.09 -8.85 -3.19
CA LEU A 384 -13.87 -9.95 -4.13
C LEU A 384 -12.45 -10.51 -4.05
N VAL A 385 -11.43 -9.64 -3.91
CA VAL A 385 -10.03 -10.05 -3.73
C VAL A 385 -9.81 -10.74 -2.38
N GLY A 386 -10.45 -10.26 -1.30
CA GLY A 386 -10.44 -10.93 0.00
C GLY A 386 -11.05 -12.34 -0.07
N ALA A 387 -12.19 -12.48 -0.75
CA ALA A 387 -12.82 -13.77 -1.00
C ALA A 387 -11.95 -14.67 -1.90
N ALA A 388 -11.29 -14.10 -2.92
CA ALA A 388 -10.37 -14.85 -3.77
C ALA A 388 -9.19 -15.41 -2.98
N ALA A 389 -8.61 -14.61 -2.08
CA ALA A 389 -7.55 -15.08 -1.19
C ALA A 389 -8.02 -16.23 -0.30
N ALA A 390 -9.24 -16.13 0.25
CA ALA A 390 -9.81 -17.18 1.08
C ALA A 390 -10.08 -18.47 0.30
N ALA A 391 -10.66 -18.37 -0.89
CA ALA A 391 -10.91 -19.50 -1.79
C ALA A 391 -9.61 -20.25 -2.13
N ARG A 392 -8.58 -19.52 -2.58
CA ARG A 392 -7.28 -20.10 -2.93
C ARG A 392 -6.61 -20.76 -1.72
N ALA A 393 -6.66 -20.11 -0.56
CA ALA A 393 -6.10 -20.66 0.67
C ALA A 393 -6.83 -21.92 1.14
N ALA A 394 -8.13 -22.05 0.84
CA ALA A 394 -8.94 -23.24 1.09
C ALA A 394 -8.74 -24.36 0.04
N GLY A 395 -7.91 -24.13 -0.98
CA GLY A 395 -7.65 -25.08 -2.07
C GLY A 395 -8.55 -24.91 -3.30
N ASP A 396 -9.54 -24.01 -3.27
CA ASP A 396 -10.39 -23.68 -4.43
C ASP A 396 -9.74 -22.59 -5.30
N VAL A 397 -8.68 -22.99 -5.99
CA VAL A 397 -7.91 -22.10 -6.88
C VAL A 397 -8.80 -21.53 -7.99
N GLY A 398 -9.70 -22.35 -8.54
CA GLY A 398 -10.59 -21.96 -9.63
C GLY A 398 -11.63 -20.92 -9.24
N ALA A 399 -12.25 -21.04 -8.06
CA ALA A 399 -13.11 -19.96 -7.55
C ALA A 399 -12.31 -18.69 -7.26
N GLY A 400 -11.10 -18.85 -6.73
CA GLY A 400 -10.17 -17.75 -6.54
C GLY A 400 -9.87 -16.95 -7.80
N ASP A 401 -9.55 -17.64 -8.91
CA ASP A 401 -9.26 -16.99 -10.19
C ASP A 401 -10.50 -16.28 -10.75
N ARG A 402 -11.68 -16.90 -10.70
CA ARG A 402 -12.94 -16.25 -11.11
C ARG A 402 -13.27 -15.00 -10.29
N LEU A 403 -12.99 -15.02 -8.99
CA LEU A 403 -13.19 -13.87 -8.11
C LEU A 403 -12.21 -12.73 -8.42
N LEU A 404 -10.95 -13.04 -8.77
CA LEU A 404 -9.99 -12.04 -9.25
C LEU A 404 -10.42 -11.43 -10.59
N ASP A 405 -10.88 -12.24 -11.54
CA ASP A 405 -11.41 -11.77 -12.83
C ASP A 405 -12.63 -10.86 -12.62
N ARG A 406 -13.53 -11.22 -11.70
CA ARG A 406 -14.67 -10.39 -11.33
C ARG A 406 -14.25 -9.09 -10.66
N ALA A 407 -13.22 -9.11 -9.79
CA ALA A 407 -12.68 -7.90 -9.17
C ALA A 407 -12.14 -6.92 -10.21
N ASP A 408 -11.39 -7.43 -11.20
CA ASP A 408 -10.90 -6.61 -12.32
C ASP A 408 -12.05 -6.02 -13.16
N ALA A 409 -13.08 -6.82 -13.43
CA ALA A 409 -14.24 -6.37 -14.20
C ALA A 409 -15.04 -5.29 -13.46
N VAL A 410 -15.21 -5.42 -12.13
CA VAL A 410 -15.86 -4.38 -11.31
C VAL A 410 -14.99 -3.12 -11.27
N ALA A 411 -13.68 -3.25 -11.04
CA ALA A 411 -12.76 -2.10 -11.00
C ALA A 411 -12.67 -1.35 -12.34
N ALA A 412 -12.91 -2.04 -13.47
CA ALA A 412 -12.95 -1.42 -14.79
C ALA A 412 -14.26 -0.66 -15.05
N ARG A 413 -15.40 -1.14 -14.54
CA ARG A 413 -16.71 -0.50 -14.72
C ARG A 413 -16.94 0.66 -13.77
N GLU A 414 -16.53 0.51 -12.52
CA GLU A 414 -16.76 1.47 -11.43
C GLU A 414 -15.43 1.80 -10.77
N PRO A 415 -14.60 2.65 -11.39
CA PRO A 415 -13.26 2.92 -10.92
C PRO A 415 -13.28 3.74 -9.63
N THR A 416 -12.89 3.10 -8.53
CA THR A 416 -12.58 3.74 -7.25
C THR A 416 -11.10 3.55 -6.93
N TYR A 417 -10.50 4.51 -6.21
CA TYR A 417 -9.09 4.42 -5.80
C TYR A 417 -8.81 3.10 -5.09
N TYR A 418 -9.67 2.76 -4.13
CA TYR A 418 -9.49 1.57 -3.30
C TYR A 418 -9.73 0.28 -4.08
N GLY A 419 -10.73 0.28 -4.96
CA GLY A 419 -11.05 -0.86 -5.82
C GLY A 419 -9.94 -1.16 -6.82
N ALA A 420 -9.43 -0.14 -7.52
CA ALA A 420 -8.32 -0.29 -8.46
C ALA A 420 -7.03 -0.76 -7.78
N ALA A 421 -6.69 -0.20 -6.61
CA ALA A 421 -5.53 -0.60 -5.84
C ALA A 421 -5.59 -2.09 -5.46
N TRP A 422 -6.71 -2.56 -4.91
CA TRP A 422 -6.84 -3.95 -4.47
C TRP A 422 -7.02 -4.95 -5.60
N ALA A 423 -7.61 -4.57 -6.73
CA ALA A 423 -7.59 -5.40 -7.94
C ALA A 423 -6.15 -5.67 -8.40
N ALA A 424 -5.31 -4.62 -8.47
CA ALA A 424 -3.90 -4.75 -8.83
C ALA A 424 -3.10 -5.54 -7.78
N LEU A 425 -3.21 -5.18 -6.50
CA LEU A 425 -2.50 -5.87 -5.41
C LEU A 425 -2.93 -7.34 -5.31
N GLY A 426 -4.22 -7.64 -5.45
CA GLY A 426 -4.75 -9.00 -5.43
C GLY A 426 -4.10 -9.88 -6.51
N ARG A 427 -4.02 -9.38 -7.74
CA ARG A 427 -3.32 -10.06 -8.84
C ARG A 427 -1.84 -10.30 -8.52
N VAL A 428 -1.13 -9.27 -8.06
CA VAL A 428 0.29 -9.38 -7.72
C VAL A 428 0.52 -10.38 -6.58
N MET A 429 -0.26 -10.28 -5.50
CA MET A 429 -0.04 -11.04 -4.25
C MET A 429 -0.54 -12.49 -4.34
N LEU A 430 -1.63 -12.77 -5.07
CA LEU A 430 -2.29 -14.08 -5.07
C LEU A 430 -2.01 -14.93 -6.33
N ALA A 431 -1.67 -14.29 -7.45
CA ALA A 431 -1.45 -14.96 -8.73
C ALA A 431 0.01 -14.94 -9.19
N THR A 432 0.92 -14.27 -8.45
CA THR A 432 2.33 -14.19 -8.83
C THR A 432 3.28 -14.42 -7.63
N ARG A 433 4.59 -14.39 -7.92
CA ARG A 433 5.65 -14.33 -6.91
C ARG A 433 6.51 -13.06 -7.04
N LEU A 434 5.96 -12.02 -7.67
CA LEU A 434 6.69 -10.78 -7.98
C LEU A 434 7.15 -10.01 -6.73
N LEU A 435 6.42 -10.14 -5.61
CA LEU A 435 6.81 -9.57 -4.30
C LEU A 435 7.70 -10.50 -3.45
N GLY A 436 8.44 -11.39 -4.13
CA GLY A 436 9.43 -12.29 -3.54
C GLY A 436 8.87 -13.67 -3.16
N ARG A 437 9.76 -14.66 -3.12
CA ARG A 437 9.44 -16.06 -2.78
C ARG A 437 9.58 -16.36 -1.29
N CYS A 438 9.02 -17.48 -0.85
CA CYS A 438 9.31 -18.05 0.46
C CYS A 438 10.60 -18.87 0.37
N ALA A 439 11.45 -18.83 1.40
CA ALA A 439 12.63 -19.68 1.45
C ALA A 439 12.23 -21.17 1.37
N GLY A 440 12.91 -21.95 0.54
CA GLY A 440 12.64 -23.38 0.36
C GLY A 440 11.45 -23.73 -0.55
N SER A 441 10.91 -22.78 -1.33
CA SER A 441 9.84 -23.03 -2.32
C SER A 441 10.36 -23.29 -3.75
N GLY A 442 11.48 -24.02 -3.82
CA GLY A 442 12.17 -24.41 -5.07
C GLY A 442 11.41 -25.46 -5.85
#